data_AF-S4PVB5-F1
#
_entry.id   AF-S4PVB5-F1
#
_cell.length_a   1.000
_cell.length_b   1.000
_cell.length_c   1.000
_cell.angle_alpha   90.00
_cell.angle_beta   90.00
_cell.angle_gamma   90.00
#
_symmetry.space_group_name_H-M   'P 1'
#
loop_
_entity.id
_entity.type
_entity.pdbx_description
1 polymer ?
#
loop_
_entity_poly.entity_id
_entity_poly.type
_entity_poly.pdbx_seq_one_letter_code
_entity_poly.pdbx_strand_id
1 'polypeptide(L)'
;MDFGNPPPNMGIPPPGMGSPMGPPGRNIRHNFRPFNYQMRFPPQGPLNMTQDDFDGKRLRKSVMRKTVDYNSSIIKALECRVWQRDWRDRYALQPDAMYTPDLLPPPSYPDNPINAVTTRFVKTATNKMRCPIFAVAWTPEGRRLITGASSGEFTLWNGLTFNFE
;
A
#
# COMPACT_ATOMS: atom_id res chain seq x y z
N MET A 1 34.16 19.41 38.03
CA MET A 1 34.64 20.52 38.87
C MET A 1 35.06 21.63 37.92
N ASP A 2 34.16 22.35 37.23
CA ASP A 2 32.80 22.82 37.58
C ASP A 2 32.79 24.13 38.39
N PHE A 3 31.72 24.92 38.24
CA PHE A 3 31.45 26.29 38.75
C PHE A 3 32.31 27.40 38.11
N GLY A 4 31.80 28.62 37.88
CA GLY A 4 30.42 29.12 37.97
C GLY A 4 30.36 30.66 38.09
N ASN A 5 29.52 31.36 37.29
CA ASN A 5 29.40 32.83 37.31
C ASN A 5 28.13 33.32 38.04
N PRO A 6 28.18 34.45 38.78
CA PRO A 6 27.03 35.00 39.51
C PRO A 6 26.24 36.11 38.76
N PRO A 7 24.95 36.32 39.10
CA PRO A 7 24.14 37.52 38.80
C PRO A 7 24.23 38.55 39.97
N PRO A 8 23.47 39.67 40.08
CA PRO A 8 22.35 40.22 39.26
C PRO A 8 22.68 41.68 38.76
N ASN A 9 21.83 42.72 38.60
CA ASN A 9 20.43 43.00 38.97
C ASN A 9 19.73 44.13 38.13
N MET A 10 18.48 44.44 38.53
CA MET A 10 17.50 45.43 38.06
C MET A 10 17.93 46.90 37.82
N GLY A 11 17.20 47.57 36.93
CA GLY A 11 17.05 49.04 36.82
C GLY A 11 15.90 49.45 35.87
N ILE A 12 15.10 50.46 36.22
CA ILE A 12 13.87 50.91 35.50
C ILE A 12 13.97 52.43 35.19
N PRO A 13 13.36 52.97 34.10
CA PRO A 13 13.82 54.20 33.45
C PRO A 13 13.07 55.50 33.84
N PRO A 14 13.61 56.69 33.47
CA PRO A 14 12.94 57.99 33.61
C PRO A 14 12.07 58.37 32.37
N PRO A 15 10.93 59.08 32.56
CA PRO A 15 10.04 59.53 31.47
C PRO A 15 10.02 61.06 31.22
N GLY A 16 9.45 61.47 30.08
CA GLY A 16 9.22 62.89 29.68
C GLY A 16 10.11 63.35 28.52
N MET A 17 9.80 64.40 27.76
CA MET A 17 8.68 65.36 27.84
C MET A 17 8.56 66.15 26.52
N GLY A 18 7.36 66.63 26.13
CA GLY A 18 7.21 67.75 25.17
C GLY A 18 6.87 67.45 23.69
N SER A 19 5.62 67.74 23.31
CA SER A 19 5.21 68.29 21.99
C SER A 19 5.10 69.84 22.15
N PRO A 20 4.76 70.69 21.13
CA PRO A 20 4.24 70.42 19.77
C PRO A 20 4.83 71.31 18.64
N MET A 21 4.29 71.20 17.41
CA MET A 21 3.81 72.34 16.58
C MET A 21 3.15 71.86 15.25
N GLY A 22 2.52 72.78 14.50
CA GLY A 22 1.53 72.50 13.43
C GLY A 22 2.02 72.37 11.96
N PRO A 23 1.09 72.21 11.01
CA PRO A 23 1.31 71.87 9.59
C PRO A 23 1.35 73.13 8.67
N PRO A 24 1.83 73.08 7.40
CA PRO A 24 1.08 72.45 6.29
C PRO A 24 1.93 71.77 5.18
N GLY A 25 1.29 71.02 4.27
CA GLY A 25 1.94 70.55 3.04
C GLY A 25 1.16 69.48 2.26
N ARG A 26 0.25 69.87 1.35
CA ARG A 26 -0.26 68.95 0.31
C ARG A 26 0.78 68.80 -0.80
N ASN A 27 1.12 67.56 -1.17
CA ASN A 27 1.78 67.29 -2.44
C ASN A 27 1.17 66.04 -3.08
N ILE A 28 0.50 66.19 -4.21
CA ILE A 28 -0.23 65.12 -4.89
C ILE A 28 0.72 64.43 -5.88
N ARG A 29 1.00 63.15 -5.66
CA ARG A 29 1.52 62.25 -6.71
C ARG A 29 0.50 61.17 -7.01
N HIS A 30 0.02 61.15 -8.25
CA HIS A 30 -0.92 60.13 -8.74
C HIS A 30 -0.18 58.81 -8.99
N ASN A 31 -0.10 57.95 -7.97
CA ASN A 31 0.36 56.58 -8.15
C ASN A 31 -0.78 55.72 -8.72
N PHE A 32 -0.81 55.60 -10.05
CA PHE A 32 -1.71 54.70 -10.77
C PHE A 32 -1.53 53.27 -10.25
N ARG A 33 -2.59 52.66 -9.72
CA ARG A 33 -2.61 51.23 -9.34
C ARG A 33 -3.53 50.49 -10.33
N PRO A 34 -3.03 49.48 -11.08
CA PRO A 34 -3.90 48.68 -11.94
C PRO A 34 -4.89 47.87 -11.09
N PHE A 35 -6.05 47.57 -11.67
CA PHE A 35 -7.14 46.86 -10.99
C PHE A 35 -6.80 45.36 -10.82
N ASN A 36 -6.41 44.94 -9.61
CA ASN A 36 -6.40 43.52 -9.25
C ASN A 36 -7.84 43.01 -9.09
N TYR A 37 -8.31 42.23 -10.05
CA TYR A 37 -9.66 41.63 -10.04
C TYR A 37 -9.72 40.39 -9.11
N GLN A 38 -9.57 40.62 -7.81
CA GLN A 38 -9.42 39.56 -6.82
C GLN A 38 -10.77 39.08 -6.29
N MET A 39 -11.34 38.07 -6.96
CA MET A 39 -12.60 37.42 -6.58
C MET A 39 -12.56 36.91 -5.14
N ARG A 40 -13.39 37.50 -4.27
CA ARG A 40 -13.61 37.03 -2.89
C ARG A 40 -14.58 35.85 -2.89
N PHE A 41 -14.03 34.64 -2.98
CA PHE A 41 -14.77 33.44 -2.57
C PHE A 41 -14.96 33.46 -1.04
N PRO A 42 -16.16 33.13 -0.51
CA PRO A 42 -16.35 32.97 0.92
C PRO A 42 -15.63 31.70 1.41
N PRO A 43 -15.11 31.69 2.66
CA PRO A 43 -14.41 30.52 3.19
C PRO A 43 -15.40 29.40 3.52
N GLN A 44 -15.54 28.43 2.62
CA GLN A 44 -16.13 27.13 2.98
C GLN A 44 -15.16 26.42 3.94
N GLY A 45 -15.62 26.15 5.16
CA GLY A 45 -14.94 25.24 6.07
C GLY A 45 -14.92 23.81 5.51
N PRO A 46 -14.09 22.91 6.07
CA PRO A 46 -13.98 21.54 5.59
C PRO A 46 -15.32 20.80 5.75
N LEU A 47 -16.00 20.57 4.63
CA LEU A 47 -17.09 19.59 4.58
C LEU A 47 -16.47 18.20 4.78
N ASN A 48 -16.95 17.47 5.79
CA ASN A 48 -16.58 16.07 6.00
C ASN A 48 -17.12 15.22 4.86
N MET A 49 -16.31 15.02 3.80
CA MET A 49 -16.61 14.03 2.78
C MET A 49 -16.53 12.63 3.40
N THR A 50 -17.69 12.03 3.65
CA THR A 50 -17.82 10.60 3.97
C THR A 50 -17.21 9.75 2.86
N GLN A 51 -16.48 8.70 3.24
CA GLN A 51 -15.58 8.00 2.32
C GLN A 51 -16.27 7.01 1.37
N ASP A 52 -17.59 6.80 1.51
CA ASP A 52 -18.34 5.72 0.85
C ASP A 52 -18.87 6.08 -0.56
N ASP A 53 -18.93 7.35 -0.96
CA ASP A 53 -19.42 7.79 -2.28
C ASP A 53 -18.39 7.59 -3.42
N PHE A 54 -18.01 6.34 -3.70
CA PHE A 54 -17.00 5.99 -4.71
C PHE A 54 -17.58 5.72 -6.12
N ASP A 55 -17.93 6.79 -6.84
CA ASP A 55 -18.47 6.80 -8.22
C ASP A 55 -17.46 6.40 -9.33
N GLY A 56 -16.53 5.47 -9.06
CA GLY A 56 -15.67 4.78 -10.04
C GLY A 56 -14.63 5.60 -10.84
N LYS A 57 -14.84 6.90 -11.05
CA LYS A 57 -14.16 7.78 -12.03
C LYS A 57 -12.70 8.12 -11.71
N ARG A 58 -12.17 7.70 -10.57
CA ARG A 58 -10.72 7.79 -10.29
C ARG A 58 -10.00 6.62 -10.95
N LEU A 59 -9.23 6.93 -12.00
CA LEU A 59 -8.30 5.99 -12.65
C LEU A 59 -7.46 5.27 -11.61
N ARG A 60 -7.74 3.98 -11.39
CA ARG A 60 -6.93 3.14 -10.50
C ARG A 60 -5.61 2.86 -11.21
N LYS A 61 -4.49 3.25 -10.60
CA LYS A 61 -3.15 2.92 -11.10
C LYS A 61 -3.05 1.40 -11.28
N SER A 62 -2.38 0.95 -12.34
CA SER A 62 -2.01 -0.46 -12.46
C SER A 62 -1.09 -0.82 -11.29
N VAL A 63 -1.40 -1.90 -10.58
CA VAL A 63 -0.64 -2.38 -9.43
C VAL A 63 -0.29 -3.84 -9.68
N MET A 64 1.00 -4.15 -9.70
CA MET A 64 1.47 -5.53 -9.77
C MET A 64 0.99 -6.28 -8.53
N ARG A 65 0.26 -7.37 -8.75
CA ARG A 65 -0.30 -8.21 -7.67
C ARG A 65 0.68 -9.32 -7.35
N LYS A 66 0.73 -9.75 -6.09
CA LYS A 66 1.34 -11.04 -5.76
C LYS A 66 0.51 -12.14 -6.42
N THR A 67 1.19 -12.99 -7.19
CA THR A 67 0.63 -14.14 -7.89
C THR A 67 1.42 -15.37 -7.49
N VAL A 68 0.73 -16.48 -7.21
CA VAL A 68 1.34 -17.81 -7.16
C VAL A 68 0.87 -18.52 -8.42
N ASP A 69 1.77 -18.58 -9.40
CA ASP A 69 1.51 -19.25 -10.67
C ASP A 69 2.17 -20.63 -10.68
N TYR A 70 1.39 -21.65 -11.01
CA TYR A 70 1.86 -23.02 -11.20
C TYR A 70 2.12 -23.35 -12.68
N ASN A 71 1.71 -22.51 -13.63
CA ASN A 71 1.84 -22.82 -15.05
C ASN A 71 3.31 -22.95 -15.48
N SER A 72 4.21 -22.13 -14.93
CA SER A 72 5.65 -22.22 -15.14
C SER A 72 6.23 -23.59 -14.75
N SER A 73 5.89 -24.11 -13.56
CA SER A 73 6.38 -25.41 -13.10
C SER A 73 5.76 -26.57 -13.87
N ILE A 74 4.49 -26.48 -14.26
CA ILE A 74 3.82 -27.45 -15.14
C ILE A 74 4.49 -27.49 -16.53
N ILE A 75 4.78 -26.32 -17.13
CA ILE A 75 5.51 -26.23 -18.41
C ILE A 75 6.91 -26.86 -18.27
N LYS A 76 7.66 -26.50 -17.22
CA LYS A 76 8.98 -27.09 -16.93
C LYS A 76 8.92 -28.62 -16.80
N ALA A 77 7.88 -29.16 -16.14
CA ALA A 77 7.67 -30.61 -16.05
C ALA A 77 7.33 -31.26 -17.40
N LEU A 78 6.59 -30.58 -18.27
CA LEU A 78 6.26 -31.04 -19.62
C LEU A 78 7.48 -31.01 -20.57
N GLU A 79 8.44 -30.11 -20.34
CA GLU A 79 9.77 -30.12 -20.98
C GLU A 79 10.65 -31.26 -20.43
N CYS A 80 10.76 -31.37 -19.10
CA CYS A 80 11.61 -32.34 -18.43
C CYS A 80 11.24 -33.80 -18.73
N ARG A 81 9.94 -34.14 -18.78
CA ARG A 81 9.47 -35.52 -19.05
C ARG A 81 9.84 -36.09 -20.42
N VAL A 82 10.38 -35.27 -21.33
CA VAL A 82 10.84 -35.72 -22.66
C VAL A 82 12.16 -36.49 -22.56
N TRP A 83 12.96 -36.22 -21.52
CA TRP A 83 14.31 -36.78 -21.34
C TRP A 83 14.57 -37.34 -19.94
N GLN A 84 13.83 -36.91 -18.91
CA GLN A 84 13.86 -37.53 -17.57
C GLN A 84 12.96 -38.77 -17.57
N ARG A 85 13.55 -39.95 -17.34
CA ARG A 85 12.83 -41.24 -17.26
C ARG A 85 12.28 -41.48 -15.86
N ASP A 86 13.05 -41.12 -14.83
CA ASP A 86 12.65 -41.13 -13.43
C ASP A 86 13.34 -39.99 -12.65
N TRP A 87 13.20 -40.01 -11.31
CA TRP A 87 13.76 -39.00 -10.41
C TRP A 87 15.29 -38.90 -10.40
N ARG A 88 16.01 -39.91 -10.92
CA ARG A 88 17.49 -39.96 -10.96
C ARG A 88 18.07 -39.12 -12.09
N ASP A 89 17.30 -38.93 -13.16
CA ASP A 89 17.65 -38.04 -14.28
C ASP A 89 17.37 -36.55 -13.95
N ARG A 90 16.75 -36.26 -12.80
CA ARG A 90 16.39 -34.91 -12.37
C ARG A 90 17.59 -34.21 -11.72
N TYR A 91 17.95 -33.02 -12.20
CA TYR A 91 18.94 -32.18 -11.53
C TYR A 91 18.49 -31.76 -10.14
N ALA A 92 19.44 -31.68 -9.20
CA ALA A 92 19.20 -31.17 -7.86
C ALA A 92 19.02 -29.64 -7.89
N LEU A 93 17.82 -29.19 -7.50
CA LEU A 93 17.49 -27.77 -7.42
C LEU A 93 18.37 -27.08 -6.36
N GLN A 94 19.13 -26.06 -6.76
CA GLN A 94 20.00 -25.34 -5.83
C GLN A 94 19.20 -24.40 -4.92
N PRO A 95 19.64 -24.17 -3.67
CA PRO A 95 18.93 -23.35 -2.69
C PRO A 95 19.12 -21.83 -2.92
N ASP A 96 19.01 -21.38 -4.17
CA ASP A 96 19.15 -19.98 -4.57
C ASP A 96 17.95 -19.50 -5.42
N ALA A 97 17.60 -18.22 -5.28
CA ALA A 97 16.43 -17.63 -5.95
C ALA A 97 16.49 -17.69 -7.48
N MET A 98 17.68 -17.73 -8.09
CA MET A 98 17.87 -17.86 -9.54
C MET A 98 17.27 -19.15 -10.10
N TYR A 99 17.16 -20.22 -9.29
CA TYR A 99 16.64 -21.52 -9.71
C TYR A 99 15.10 -21.64 -9.57
N THR A 100 14.40 -20.57 -9.18
CA THR A 100 12.92 -20.54 -9.13
C THR A 100 12.26 -21.03 -10.44
N PRO A 101 12.76 -20.74 -11.66
CA PRO A 101 12.18 -21.25 -12.91
C PRO A 101 12.32 -22.76 -13.14
N ASP A 102 13.25 -23.43 -12.45
CA ASP A 102 13.50 -24.88 -12.56
C ASP A 102 12.68 -25.71 -11.54
N LEU A 103 11.87 -25.05 -10.71
CA LEU A 103 10.97 -25.71 -9.77
C LEU A 103 9.88 -26.50 -10.51
N LEU A 104 9.77 -27.79 -10.23
CA LEU A 104 8.71 -28.67 -10.76
C LEU A 104 7.49 -28.71 -9.80
N PRO A 105 6.30 -29.16 -10.23
CA PRO A 105 5.14 -29.28 -9.35
C PRO A 105 5.28 -30.50 -8.42
N PRO A 106 4.50 -30.60 -7.31
CA PRO A 106 4.64 -31.70 -6.35
C PRO A 106 4.59 -33.13 -6.93
N PRO A 107 3.74 -33.46 -7.93
CA PRO A 107 3.73 -34.80 -8.55
C PRO A 107 5.04 -35.20 -9.24
N SER A 108 5.93 -34.25 -9.55
CA SER A 108 7.24 -34.51 -10.15
C SER A 108 8.32 -34.93 -9.14
N TYR A 109 8.02 -34.97 -7.84
CA TYR A 109 8.94 -35.44 -6.77
C TYR A 109 8.33 -36.52 -5.87
N PRO A 110 7.91 -37.69 -6.40
CA PRO A 110 7.38 -38.79 -5.60
C PRO A 110 8.40 -39.35 -4.57
N ASP A 111 9.69 -39.14 -4.85
CA ASP A 111 10.86 -39.44 -4.03
C ASP A 111 11.08 -38.47 -2.86
N ASN A 112 10.55 -37.24 -2.92
CA ASN A 112 10.85 -36.20 -1.93
C ASN A 112 9.64 -35.28 -1.63
N PRO A 113 8.70 -35.74 -0.79
CA PRO A 113 7.47 -35.00 -0.48
C PRO A 113 7.66 -33.74 0.39
N ILE A 114 8.89 -33.42 0.82
CA ILE A 114 9.15 -32.20 1.61
C ILE A 114 8.88 -30.92 0.81
N ASN A 115 8.89 -31.01 -0.52
CA ASN A 115 8.57 -29.92 -1.45
C ASN A 115 7.14 -29.37 -1.29
N ALA A 116 6.20 -30.18 -0.77
CA ALA A 116 4.81 -29.80 -0.56
C ALA A 116 4.56 -29.11 0.80
N VAL A 117 5.61 -28.88 1.61
CA VAL A 117 5.50 -28.26 2.94
C VAL A 117 5.37 -26.74 2.82
N THR A 118 4.13 -26.25 2.67
CA THR A 118 3.80 -24.84 2.38
C THR A 118 3.94 -23.90 3.58
N THR A 119 5.17 -23.66 4.07
CA THR A 119 5.46 -22.70 5.16
C THR A 119 5.54 -21.23 4.70
N ARG A 120 5.69 -20.98 3.40
CA ARG A 120 5.86 -19.62 2.86
C ARG A 120 4.53 -18.88 2.74
N PHE A 121 4.25 -17.98 3.69
CA PHE A 121 3.07 -17.11 3.66
C PHE A 121 3.02 -16.23 2.39
N VAL A 122 1.85 -16.18 1.76
CA VAL A 122 1.60 -15.46 0.50
C VAL A 122 0.83 -14.15 0.73
N LYS A 123 -0.37 -14.25 1.31
CA LYS A 123 -1.35 -13.17 1.43
C LYS A 123 -2.42 -13.50 2.49
N THR A 124 -2.94 -12.48 3.18
CA THR A 124 -4.21 -12.59 3.93
C THR A 124 -5.34 -12.08 3.04
N ALA A 125 -6.42 -12.86 2.91
CA ALA A 125 -7.65 -12.45 2.24
C ALA A 125 -8.75 -12.19 3.30
N THR A 126 -9.49 -11.08 3.16
CA THR A 126 -10.55 -10.69 4.11
C THR A 126 -11.68 -9.93 3.41
N ASN A 127 -12.93 -10.20 3.79
CA ASN A 127 -14.12 -9.49 3.32
C ASN A 127 -14.24 -8.09 3.96
N LYS A 128 -15.09 -7.20 3.39
CA LYS A 128 -15.44 -5.88 3.97
C LYS A 128 -16.11 -6.07 5.33
N MET A 129 -17.10 -6.97 5.39
CA MET A 129 -17.68 -7.48 6.64
C MET A 129 -16.84 -8.66 7.14
N ARG A 130 -16.45 -8.65 8.42
CA ARG A 130 -15.61 -9.71 9.01
C ARG A 130 -16.46 -10.69 9.80
N CYS A 131 -16.64 -11.88 9.25
CA CYS A 131 -17.26 -13.02 9.91
C CYS A 131 -16.23 -14.18 10.02
N PRO A 132 -16.30 -15.03 11.06
CA PRO A 132 -15.57 -16.29 11.09
C PRO A 132 -15.81 -17.13 9.83
N ILE A 133 -14.75 -17.76 9.31
CA ILE A 133 -14.81 -18.72 8.21
C ILE A 133 -14.74 -20.12 8.79
N PHE A 134 -15.72 -20.97 8.48
CA PHE A 134 -15.79 -22.35 8.99
C PHE A 134 -15.40 -23.40 7.94
N ALA A 135 -15.54 -23.09 6.65
CA ALA A 135 -15.24 -24.01 5.57
C ALA A 135 -14.44 -23.31 4.46
N VAL A 136 -13.48 -24.04 3.88
CA VAL A 136 -12.62 -23.57 2.78
C VAL A 136 -12.44 -24.74 1.80
N ALA A 137 -12.70 -24.50 0.51
CA ALA A 137 -12.60 -25.52 -0.53
C ALA A 137 -12.12 -24.91 -1.86
N TRP A 138 -11.31 -25.65 -2.62
CA TRP A 138 -10.94 -25.28 -3.99
C TRP A 138 -11.99 -25.79 -4.97
N THR A 139 -12.20 -25.09 -6.10
CA THR A 139 -12.87 -25.71 -7.25
C THR A 139 -12.00 -26.82 -7.81
N PRO A 140 -12.56 -27.93 -8.37
CA PRO A 140 -11.75 -29.05 -8.88
C PRO A 140 -10.76 -28.68 -9.99
N GLU A 141 -11.03 -27.58 -10.71
CA GLU A 141 -10.15 -26.98 -11.73
C GLU A 141 -9.03 -26.09 -11.15
N GLY A 142 -8.98 -25.86 -9.83
CA GLY A 142 -8.01 -24.99 -9.15
C GLY A 142 -8.19 -23.47 -9.39
N ARG A 143 -9.10 -23.08 -10.29
CA ARG A 143 -9.32 -21.68 -10.71
C ARG A 143 -9.78 -20.75 -9.59
N ARG A 144 -10.57 -21.26 -8.63
CA ARG A 144 -11.15 -20.46 -7.54
C ARG A 144 -11.05 -21.18 -6.19
N LEU A 145 -10.87 -20.40 -5.13
CA LEU A 145 -11.05 -20.82 -3.75
C LEU A 145 -12.40 -20.30 -3.24
N ILE A 146 -13.18 -21.15 -2.57
CA ILE A 146 -14.47 -20.84 -1.98
C ILE A 146 -14.33 -20.87 -0.45
N THR A 147 -14.82 -19.83 0.23
CA THR A 147 -14.85 -19.75 1.69
C THR A 147 -16.27 -19.55 2.20
N GLY A 148 -16.73 -20.41 3.11
CA GLY A 148 -18.04 -20.32 3.77
C GLY A 148 -17.94 -19.62 5.13
N ALA A 149 -18.67 -18.52 5.28
CA ALA A 149 -18.69 -17.68 6.47
C ALA A 149 -19.83 -18.02 7.44
N SER A 150 -19.70 -17.62 8.71
CA SER A 150 -20.74 -17.78 9.74
C SER A 150 -22.06 -17.05 9.44
N SER A 151 -22.06 -16.12 8.48
CA SER A 151 -23.25 -15.43 7.95
C SER A 151 -24.06 -16.29 6.97
N GLY A 152 -23.57 -17.46 6.58
CA GLY A 152 -24.12 -18.26 5.48
C GLY A 152 -23.65 -17.79 4.09
N GLU A 153 -22.84 -16.72 4.02
CA GLU A 153 -22.28 -16.21 2.77
C GLU A 153 -21.14 -17.09 2.25
N PHE A 154 -21.09 -17.28 0.94
CA PHE A 154 -19.91 -17.78 0.23
C PHE A 154 -19.13 -16.61 -0.36
N THR A 155 -17.80 -16.67 -0.27
CA THR A 155 -16.92 -15.77 -1.03
C THR A 155 -16.01 -16.57 -1.94
N LEU A 156 -15.89 -16.10 -3.18
CA LEU A 156 -15.05 -16.70 -4.21
C LEU A 156 -13.80 -15.82 -4.39
N TRP A 157 -12.64 -16.48 -4.37
CA TRP A 157 -11.34 -15.85 -4.52
C TRP A 157 -10.64 -16.42 -5.74
N ASN A 158 -10.06 -15.55 -6.57
CA ASN A 158 -9.25 -15.94 -7.71
C ASN A 158 -8.04 -16.79 -7.27
N GLY A 159 -7.87 -17.99 -7.83
CA GLY A 159 -6.92 -18.99 -7.34
C GLY A 159 -5.44 -18.63 -7.41
N LEU A 160 -5.04 -17.82 -8.40
CA LEU A 160 -3.63 -17.43 -8.59
C LEU A 160 -3.24 -16.18 -7.78
N THR A 161 -4.18 -15.26 -7.53
CA THR A 161 -3.89 -13.92 -6.97
C THR A 161 -4.63 -13.61 -5.66
N PHE A 162 -5.50 -14.52 -5.21
CA PHE A 162 -6.28 -14.45 -3.97
C PHE A 162 -7.05 -13.13 -3.81
N ASN A 163 -7.53 -12.57 -4.91
CA ASN A 163 -8.41 -11.38 -4.93
C ASN A 163 -9.87 -11.83 -5.01
N PHE A 164 -10.77 -10.98 -4.53
CA PHE A 164 -12.22 -11.13 -4.78
C PHE A 164 -12.49 -11.15 -6.28
N GLU A 165 -13.39 -12.03 -6.73
CA GLU A 165 -13.83 -12.20 -8.13
C GLU A 165 -15.34 -12.01 -8.27
#